data_AF-M3H0B2-F1
#
_entry.id   AF-M3H0B2-F1
#
_cell.length_a   1.000
_cell.length_b   1.000
_cell.length_c   1.000
_cell.angle_alpha   90.00
_cell.angle_beta   90.00
_cell.angle_gamma   90.00
#
_symmetry.space_group_name_H-M   'P 1'
#
loop_
_entity.id
_entity.type
_entity.pdbx_description
1 polymer ?
#
loop_
_entity_poly.entity_id
_entity_poly.type
_entity_poly.pdbx_seq_one_letter_code
_entity_poly.pdbx_strand_id
1 'polypeptide(L)' 'MQIKKFINRLKTEWDEIDCCYGAGVTGCSLYRYLKSLGVNCILVAPGKVPRQNTDKI' A
#
# COMPACT_ATOMS: atom_id res chain seq x y z
N MET A 1 -12.78 9.42 -3.89
CA MET A 1 -11.73 8.45 -3.52
C MET A 1 -12.37 7.08 -3.25
N GLN A 2 -12.46 6.21 -4.26
CA GLN A 2 -13.26 4.99 -4.19
C GLN A 2 -12.62 3.88 -3.33
N ILE A 3 -11.28 3.84 -3.26
CA ILE A 3 -10.52 2.86 -2.46
C ILE A 3 -10.90 2.91 -0.97
N LYS A 4 -11.14 4.10 -0.39
CA LYS A 4 -11.54 4.21 1.01
C LYS A 4 -12.87 3.50 1.31
N LYS A 5 -13.85 3.70 0.42
CA LYS A 5 -15.18 3.07 0.55
C LYS A 5 -15.07 1.55 0.41
N PHE A 6 -14.23 1.09 -0.52
CA PHE A 6 -13.98 -0.33 -0.73
C PHE A 6 -13.31 -0.99 0.48
N ILE A 7 -12.25 -0.38 1.01
CA ILE A 7 -11.54 -0.87 2.21
C ILE A 7 -12.48 -0.88 3.42
N ASN A 8 -13.28 0.17 3.63
CA ASN A 8 -14.24 0.19 4.75
C ASN A 8 -15.31 -0.90 4.62
N ARG A 9 -15.78 -1.19 3.39
CA ARG A 9 -16.72 -2.28 3.16
C ARG A 9 -16.08 -3.64 3.46
N LEU A 10 -14.84 -3.85 3.03
CA LEU A 10 -14.12 -5.07 3.35
C LEU A 10 -13.92 -5.20 4.87
N LYS A 11 -13.64 -4.12 5.59
CA LYS A 11 -13.49 -4.13 7.06
C LYS A 11 -14.78 -4.47 7.81
N THR A 12 -15.95 -4.24 7.20
CA THR A 12 -17.23 -4.67 7.76
C THR A 12 -17.55 -6.14 7.46
N GLU A 13 -16.94 -6.73 6.44
CA GLU A 13 -17.18 -8.11 6.03
C GLU A 13 -16.11 -9.08 6.56
N TRP A 14 -14.90 -8.60 6.84
CA TRP A 14 -13.73 -9.40 7.23
C TRP A 14 -12.97 -8.72 8.38
N ASP A 15 -12.57 -9.52 9.39
CA ASP A 15 -11.86 -9.05 10.59
C ASP A 15 -10.42 -8.57 10.28
N GLU A 16 -9.73 -9.30 9.39
CA GLU A 16 -8.39 -8.97 8.92
C GLU A 16 -8.33 -8.89 7.39
N ILE A 17 -7.61 -7.89 6.88
CA ILE A 17 -7.40 -7.68 5.44
C ILE A 17 -5.92 -7.44 5.20
N ASP A 18 -5.30 -8.35 4.47
CA ASP A 18 -3.94 -8.21 3.95
C ASP A 18 -3.96 -7.78 2.49
N CYS A 19 -3.18 -6.76 2.16
CA CYS A 19 -3.06 -6.22 0.81
C CYS A 19 -1.62 -6.33 0.31
N CYS A 20 -1.40 -6.90 -0.87
CA CYS A 20 -0.09 -6.83 -1.53
C CYS A 20 -0.09 -5.67 -2.53
N TYR A 21 0.84 -4.73 -2.38
CA TYR A 21 1.07 -3.66 -3.36
C TYR A 21 2.38 -3.91 -4.10
N GLY A 22 2.29 -4.20 -5.39
CA GLY A 22 3.44 -4.27 -6.30
C GLY A 22 4.00 -2.87 -6.56
N ALA A 23 5.23 -2.58 -6.11
CA ALA A 23 5.82 -1.28 -6.35
C ALA A 23 6.28 -1.16 -7.81
N GLY A 24 5.63 -0.28 -8.57
CA GLY A 24 6.17 0.23 -9.84
C GLY A 24 7.17 1.36 -9.64
N VAL A 25 7.73 1.89 -10.74
CA VAL A 25 8.64 3.07 -10.72
C VAL A 25 8.03 4.33 -10.11
N THR A 26 6.71 4.37 -9.99
CA THR A 26 5.91 5.52 -9.54
C THR A 26 5.37 5.30 -8.11
N GLY A 27 6.27 5.36 -7.13
CA GLY A 27 6.00 5.80 -5.76
C GLY A 27 5.01 4.98 -4.89
N CYS A 28 5.45 4.66 -3.67
CA CYS A 28 4.67 4.00 -2.61
C CYS A 28 3.52 4.83 -1.99
N SER A 29 2.92 5.77 -2.72
CA SER A 29 1.85 6.64 -2.20
C SER A 29 0.60 5.84 -1.82
N LEU A 30 0.24 4.82 -2.61
CA LEU A 30 -0.88 3.93 -2.30
C LEU A 30 -0.60 3.08 -1.06
N TYR A 31 0.60 2.53 -0.92
CA TYR A 31 1.03 1.81 0.28
C TYR A 31 0.90 2.68 1.53
N ARG A 32 1.40 3.93 1.48
CA ARG A 32 1.29 4.88 2.61
C ARG A 32 -0.16 5.19 2.95
N TYR A 33 -1.01 5.32 1.93
CA TYR A 33 -2.44 5.57 2.10
C TYR A 33 -3.18 4.37 2.70
N LEU A 34 -2.88 3.15 2.27
CA LEU A 34 -3.47 1.92 2.84
C LEU A 34 -3.02 1.71 4.29
N LYS A 35 -1.74 2.00 4.57
CA LYS A 35 -1.20 1.95 5.94
C LYS A 35 -1.86 2.97 6.87
N SER A 36 -2.13 4.20 6.39
CA SER A 36 -2.83 5.20 7.20
C SER A 36 -4.30 4.87 7.46
N LEU A 37 -4.90 4.02 6.64
CA LEU A 37 -6.24 3.45 6.88
C LEU A 37 -6.23 2.26 7.85
N GLY A 38 -5.07 1.86 8.38
CA GLY A 38 -4.93 0.72 9.28
C GLY A 38 -5.21 -0.60 8.58
N VAL A 39 -4.79 -0.73 7.32
CA VAL A 39 -4.80 -2.00 6.57
C VAL A 39 -3.38 -2.51 6.50
N ASN A 40 -3.19 -3.80 6.79
CA ASN A 40 -1.89 -4.40 6.66
C ASN A 40 -1.58 -4.55 5.17
N CYS A 41 -0.59 -3.79 4.70
CA CYS A 41 -0.19 -3.82 3.31
C CYS A 41 1.27 -4.27 3.22
N ILE A 42 1.54 -5.28 2.41
CA ILE A 42 2.88 -5.76 2.11
C ILE A 42 3.31 -5.10 0.79
N LEU A 43 4.40 -4.34 0.85
CA LEU A 43 5.01 -3.75 -0.33
C LEU A 43 5.93 -4.77 -0.99
N VAL A 44 5.56 -5.26 -2.17
CA VAL A 44 6.38 -6.19 -2.95
C VAL A 44 7.02 -5.42 -4.10
N ALA A 45 8.29 -5.10 -3.94
CA ALA A 45 9.09 -4.42 -4.95
C ALA A 45 10.29 -5.31 -5.34
N PRO A 46 10.52 -5.60 -6.62
CA PRO A 46 11.75 -6.24 -7.05
C PRO A 46 12.92 -5.25 -6.89
N GLY A 47 13.67 -5.36 -5.79
CA GLY A 47 15.06 -4.90 -5.66
C GLY A 47 15.38 -3.39 -5.61
N LYS A 48 14.46 -2.47 -5.88
CA LYS A 48 14.76 -1.02 -5.88
C LYS A 48 13.67 -0.17 -5.19
N VAL A 49 13.39 -0.40 -3.91
CA VAL A 49 12.71 0.64 -3.11
C VAL A 49 13.80 1.64 -2.70
N PRO A 50 13.75 2.91 -3.14
CA PRO A 50 14.67 3.92 -2.67
C PRO A 50 14.50 4.02 -1.15
N ARG A 51 15.51 3.58 -0.38
CA ARG A 51 15.46 3.66 1.09
C ARG A 51 15.66 5.09 1.58
N GLN A 52 16.19 5.96 0.73
CA GLN A 52 16.39 7.38 0.95
C GLN A 52 15.99 8.19 -0.28
N ASN A 53 15.57 9.45 -0.09
CA ASN A 53 15.16 10.37 -1.15
C ASN A 53 16.25 10.65 -2.21
N THR A 54 17.50 10.21 -1.97
CA THR A 54 18.67 10.40 -2.83
C THR A 54 19.03 9.18 -3.68
N ASP A 55 18.37 8.03 -3.50
CA ASP A 55 18.58 6.86 -4.37
C ASP A 55 17.92 7.12 -5.74
N LYS A 56 18.74 7.44 -6.75
CA LYS A 56 18.33 7.49 -8.16
C LYS A 56 18.42 6.09 -8.77
N ILE A 57 17.38 5.67 -9.49
CA ILE A 57 17.26 4.37 -10.17
C ILE A 57 18.23 4.27 -11.34
#